data_AF-A0A6M0RXG8-F1
#
_entry.id   AF-A0A6M0RXG8-F1
#
_cell.length_a   1.000
_cell.length_b   1.000
_cell.length_c   1.000
_cell.angle_alpha   90.00
_cell.angle_beta   90.00
_cell.angle_gamma   90.00
#
_symmetry.space_group_name_H-M   'P 1'
#
loop_
_entity.id
_entity.type
_entity.pdbx_description
1 polymer ?
#
loop_
_entity_poly.entity_id
_entity_poly.type
_entity_poly.pdbx_seq_one_letter_code
_entity_poly.pdbx_strand_id
1 'polypeptide(L)'
;MQKEQLLTQTMAFLLCTTPETTLGKLLGLCLASKVDAKHSGKSPLEFAEELLQYPETISTWISDVVDSDDRYSVEEMVALSEINLKDPEKFMKELLNEMTTLDTQGL
;
A
#
# COMPACT_ATOMS: atom_id res chain seq x y z
N MET A 1 -6.12 -9.78 -17.90
CA MET A 1 -6.61 -10.64 -16.80
C MET A 1 -8.10 -10.39 -16.60
N GLN A 2 -8.90 -11.43 -16.33
CA GLN A 2 -10.33 -11.23 -16.03
C GLN A 2 -10.49 -10.56 -14.66
N LYS A 3 -11.50 -9.70 -14.48
CA LYS A 3 -11.66 -8.90 -13.24
C LYS A 3 -11.87 -9.80 -12.01
N GLU A 4 -12.53 -10.92 -12.23
CA GLU A 4 -12.80 -11.96 -11.24
C GLU A 4 -11.50 -12.59 -10.73
N GLN A 5 -10.55 -12.88 -11.62
CA GLN A 5 -9.24 -13.43 -11.25
C GLN A 5 -8.42 -12.44 -10.43
N LEU A 6 -8.44 -11.16 -10.82
CA LEU A 6 -7.79 -10.09 -10.06
C LEU A 6 -8.38 -9.99 -8.65
N LEU A 7 -9.71 -9.98 -8.53
CA LEU A 7 -10.39 -9.94 -7.24
C LEU A 7 -10.02 -11.15 -6.37
N THR A 8 -10.03 -12.37 -6.93
CA THR A 8 -9.61 -13.58 -6.20
C THR A 8 -8.18 -13.46 -5.67
N GLN A 9 -7.25 -12.99 -6.49
CA GLN A 9 -5.85 -12.81 -6.08
C GLN A 9 -5.71 -11.74 -5.00
N THR A 10 -6.39 -10.60 -5.14
CA THR A 10 -6.40 -9.53 -4.13
C THR A 10 -6.97 -10.04 -2.80
N MET A 11 -8.07 -10.80 -2.83
CA MET A 11 -8.66 -11.40 -1.63
C MET A 11 -7.71 -12.40 -0.96
N ALA A 12 -7.08 -13.29 -1.72
CA ALA A 12 -6.11 -14.23 -1.18
C ALA A 12 -4.95 -13.50 -0.49
N PHE A 13 -4.42 -12.44 -1.12
CA PHE A 13 -3.35 -11.62 -0.57
C PHE A 13 -3.75 -10.95 0.75
N LEU A 14 -4.96 -10.38 0.81
CA LEU A 14 -5.50 -9.76 2.02
C LEU A 14 -5.74 -10.79 3.13
N LEU A 15 -6.24 -11.99 2.82
CA LEU A 15 -6.50 -13.05 3.79
C LEU A 15 -5.23 -13.65 4.39
N CYS A 16 -4.10 -13.59 3.67
CA CYS A 16 -2.79 -14.03 4.15
C CYS A 16 -2.01 -12.94 4.91
N THR A 17 -2.57 -11.73 5.05
CA THR A 17 -1.91 -10.58 5.68
C THR A 17 -2.63 -10.22 6.98
N THR A 18 -1.89 -9.82 8.03
CA THR A 18 -2.49 -9.22 9.23
C THR A 18 -2.17 -7.72 9.31
N PRO A 19 -3.07 -6.88 9.87
CA PRO A 19 -2.90 -5.42 9.88
C PRO A 19 -1.60 -4.92 10.56
N GLU A 20 -1.03 -5.70 11.47
CA GLU A 20 0.14 -5.31 12.27
C GLU A 20 1.47 -5.45 11.52
N THR A 21 1.49 -6.24 10.45
CA THR A 21 2.66 -6.45 9.58
C THR A 21 2.98 -5.20 8.77
N THR A 22 4.19 -5.10 8.24
CA THR A 22 4.60 -3.96 7.41
C THR A 22 3.76 -3.86 6.14
N LEU A 23 3.45 -5.00 5.53
CA LEU A 23 2.52 -5.13 4.42
C LEU A 23 1.09 -4.78 4.83
N GLY A 24 0.62 -5.27 5.97
CA GLY A 24 -0.70 -4.95 6.49
C GLY A 24 -0.91 -3.44 6.65
N LYS A 25 0.08 -2.74 7.18
CA LYS A 25 0.06 -1.28 7.32
C LYS A 25 0.05 -0.56 5.98
N LEU A 26 0.87 -0.99 5.02
CA LEU A 26 0.87 -0.41 3.67
C LEU A 26 -0.50 -0.60 2.99
N LEU A 27 -1.06 -1.81 3.04
CA LEU A 27 -2.39 -2.10 2.49
C LEU A 27 -3.48 -1.30 3.22
N GLY A 28 -3.35 -1.13 4.53
CA GLY A 28 -4.23 -0.28 5.34
C GLY A 28 -4.24 1.17 4.85
N LEU A 29 -3.07 1.75 4.60
CA LEU A 29 -2.96 3.08 4.00
C LEU A 29 -3.62 3.12 2.61
N CYS A 30 -3.34 2.15 1.73
CA CYS A 30 -3.96 2.10 0.40
C CYS A 30 -5.50 2.06 0.46
N LEU A 31 -6.08 1.39 1.45
CA LEU A 31 -7.53 1.35 1.67
C LEU A 31 -8.09 2.67 2.22
N ALA A 32 -7.31 3.40 3.01
CA ALA A 32 -7.69 4.68 3.59
C ALA A 32 -7.61 5.83 2.57
N SER A 33 -6.52 5.91 1.79
CA SER A 33 -6.14 7.10 1.00
C SER A 33 -6.92 7.36 -0.29
N LYS A 34 -7.80 6.45 -0.72
CA LYS A 34 -8.75 6.61 -1.84
C LYS A 34 -8.34 7.59 -2.96
N VAL A 35 -7.24 7.29 -3.65
CA VAL A 35 -6.61 8.18 -4.64
C VAL A 35 -7.60 8.80 -5.64
N ASP A 36 -7.62 10.13 -5.73
CA ASP A 36 -8.29 10.86 -6.81
C ASP A 36 -7.33 11.10 -7.98
N ALA A 37 -7.49 10.29 -9.03
CA ALA A 37 -6.66 10.38 -10.24
C ALA A 37 -6.80 11.71 -11.00
N LYS A 38 -7.92 12.43 -10.84
CA LYS A 38 -8.12 13.73 -11.51
C LYS A 38 -7.29 14.82 -10.86
N HIS A 39 -7.11 14.72 -9.55
CA HIS A 39 -6.42 15.72 -8.75
C HIS A 39 -4.92 15.45 -8.72
N SER A 40 -4.52 14.21 -8.42
CA SER A 40 -3.11 13.79 -8.37
C SER A 40 -2.41 13.69 -9.73
N GLY A 41 -3.16 13.62 -10.84
CA GLY A 41 -2.60 13.40 -12.17
C GLY A 41 -1.96 12.01 -12.37
N LYS A 42 -2.11 11.10 -11.39
CA LYS A 42 -1.65 9.70 -11.41
C LYS A 42 -2.82 8.78 -11.07
N SER A 43 -2.98 7.70 -11.81
CA SER A 43 -3.93 6.64 -11.49
C SER A 43 -3.48 5.81 -10.28
N PRO A 44 -4.40 5.11 -9.60
CA PRO A 44 -4.02 4.19 -8.51
C PRO A 44 -3.01 3.11 -8.94
N LEU A 45 -3.06 2.68 -10.21
CA LEU A 45 -2.10 1.71 -10.74
C LEU A 45 -0.71 2.34 -10.90
N GLU A 46 -0.62 3.57 -11.41
CA GLU A 46 0.66 4.28 -11.55
C GLU A 46 1.31 4.52 -10.18
N PHE A 47 0.54 4.87 -9.15
CA PHE A 47 1.06 4.93 -7.78
C PHE A 47 1.60 3.58 -7.31
N ALA A 48 0.84 2.50 -7.49
CA ALA A 48 1.28 1.17 -7.05
C ALA A 48 2.55 0.71 -7.79
N GLU A 49 2.66 1.01 -9.09
CA GLU A 49 3.83 0.69 -9.91
C GLU A 49 5.06 1.51 -9.50
N GLU A 50 4.90 2.81 -9.25
CA GLU A 50 5.99 3.71 -8.84
C GLU A 50 6.67 3.24 -7.57
N LEU A 51 5.90 2.86 -6.53
CA LEU A 51 6.47 2.38 -5.28
C LEU A 51 7.32 1.12 -5.46
N LEU A 52 6.88 0.19 -6.32
CA LEU A 52 7.60 -1.06 -6.56
C LEU A 52 8.82 -0.86 -7.46
N GLN A 53 8.78 0.12 -8.35
CA GLN A 53 9.93 0.48 -9.20
C GLN A 53 11.00 1.27 -8.43
N TYR A 54 10.58 2.13 -7.50
CA TYR A 54 11.43 3.04 -6.74
C TYR A 54 11.15 2.93 -5.23
N PRO A 55 11.45 1.79 -4.58
CA PRO A 55 11.11 1.57 -3.18
C PRO A 55 11.74 2.61 -2.22
N GLU A 56 12.87 3.20 -2.59
CA GLU A 56 13.52 4.28 -1.85
C GLU A 56 12.65 5.54 -1.69
N THR A 57 11.62 5.70 -2.53
CA THR A 57 10.72 6.86 -2.49
C THR A 57 9.52 6.66 -1.57
N ILE A 58 9.46 5.59 -0.76
CA ILE A 58 8.30 5.29 0.10
C ILE A 58 7.84 6.50 0.94
N SER A 59 8.77 7.30 1.47
CA SER A 59 8.41 8.47 2.28
C SER A 59 7.64 9.53 1.49
N THR A 60 8.12 9.86 0.29
CA THR A 60 7.47 10.85 -0.59
C THR A 60 6.21 10.25 -1.22
N TRP A 61 6.23 8.97 -1.55
CA TRP A 61 5.10 8.25 -2.09
C TRP A 61 3.90 8.24 -1.13
N ILE A 62 4.14 8.01 0.17
CA ILE A 62 3.08 8.08 1.18
C ILE A 62 2.44 9.47 1.21
N SER A 63 3.25 10.53 1.17
CA SER A 63 2.73 11.90 1.11
C SER A 63 1.90 12.12 -0.15
N ASP A 64 2.41 11.73 -1.32
CA ASP A 64 1.69 11.92 -2.59
C ASP A 64 0.35 11.15 -2.64
N VAL A 65 0.29 9.98 -2.00
CA VAL A 65 -0.93 9.17 -1.92
C VAL A 65 -1.96 9.78 -0.97
N VAL A 66 -1.53 10.22 0.21
CA VAL A 66 -2.43 10.85 1.20
C VAL A 66 -2.88 12.23 0.73
N ASP A 67 -2.02 12.99 0.05
CA ASP A 67 -2.33 14.33 -0.44
C ASP A 67 -3.09 14.30 -1.79
N SER A 68 -3.40 13.10 -2.30
CA SER A 68 -3.90 12.91 -3.66
C SER A 68 -5.27 13.52 -3.95
N ASP A 69 -6.06 13.89 -2.92
CA ASP A 69 -7.39 14.49 -3.05
C ASP A 69 -7.56 15.83 -2.30
N ASP A 70 -6.46 16.43 -1.80
CA ASP A 70 -6.40 17.62 -0.94
C ASP A 70 -7.24 17.55 0.36
N ARG A 71 -7.63 16.34 0.80
CA ARG A 71 -8.42 16.13 2.02
C ARG A 71 -7.68 15.15 2.93
N TYR A 72 -7.80 15.38 4.23
CA TYR A 72 -7.28 14.44 5.22
C TYR A 72 -8.45 13.94 6.06
N SER A 73 -8.87 12.72 5.77
CA SER A 73 -9.82 11.96 6.58
C SER A 73 -9.17 11.47 7.88
N VAL A 74 -10.00 11.13 8.86
CA VAL A 74 -9.52 10.56 10.13
C VAL A 74 -8.87 9.19 9.87
N GLU A 75 -9.41 8.42 8.94
CA GLU A 75 -8.92 7.11 8.53
C GLU A 75 -7.50 7.19 7.95
N GLU A 76 -7.22 8.18 7.11
CA GLU A 76 -5.87 8.43 6.56
C GLU A 76 -4.88 8.83 7.65
N MET A 77 -5.28 9.71 8.57
CA MET A 77 -4.42 10.12 9.69
C MET A 77 -4.07 8.93 10.60
N VAL A 78 -5.03 8.05 10.86
CA VAL A 78 -4.81 6.83 11.64
C VAL A 78 -3.86 5.90 10.90
N ALA A 79 -4.12 5.58 9.62
CA ALA A 79 -3.27 4.69 8.83
C ALA A 79 -1.83 5.22 8.70
N LEU A 80 -1.67 6.54 8.49
CA LEU A 80 -0.36 7.19 8.46
C LEU A 80 0.38 7.06 9.80
N SER A 81 -0.34 7.20 10.92
CA SER A 81 0.22 7.04 12.26
C SER A 81 0.65 5.59 12.55
N GLU A 82 -0.07 4.61 12.01
CA GLU A 82 0.24 3.17 12.16
C GLU A 82 1.47 2.75 11.37
N ILE A 83 1.69 3.34 10.18
CA ILE A 83 2.93 3.15 9.42
C ILE A 83 4.13 3.62 10.25
N ASN A 84 4.04 4.80 10.88
CA ASN A 84 5.11 5.36 11.73
C ASN A 84 6.50 5.26 11.08
N LEU A 85 6.62 5.78 9.85
CA LEU A 85 7.79 5.58 8.99
C LEU A 85 9.04 6.29 9.54
N LYS A 86 9.78 5.63 10.43
CA LYS A 86 11.03 6.14 11.01
C LYS A 86 12.28 5.77 10.20
N ASP A 87 12.24 4.60 9.58
CA ASP A 87 13.34 4.02 8.81
C ASP A 87 12.77 3.46 7.50
N PRO A 88 12.74 4.28 6.43
CA PRO A 88 12.18 3.91 5.14
C PRO A 88 12.82 2.68 4.51
N GLU A 89 14.14 2.57 4.60
CA GLU A 89 14.89 1.44 4.03
C GLU A 89 14.54 0.13 4.75
N LYS A 90 14.51 0.18 6.09
CA LYS A 90 14.10 -0.98 6.88
C LYS A 90 12.65 -1.37 6.60
N PHE A 91 11.75 -0.40 6.52
CA PHE A 91 10.33 -0.65 6.21
C PHE A 91 10.19 -1.37 4.87
N MET A 92 10.81 -0.87 3.81
CA MET A 92 10.72 -1.51 2.49
C MET A 92 11.38 -2.90 2.46
N LYS A 93 12.48 -3.09 3.19
CA LYS A 93 13.09 -4.41 3.32
C LYS A 93 12.16 -5.41 4.00
N GLU A 94 11.50 -5.01 5.08
CA GLU A 94 10.53 -5.85 5.79
C GLU A 94 9.31 -6.15 4.92
N LEU A 95 8.77 -5.13 4.23
CA LEU A 95 7.68 -5.28 3.26
C LEU A 95 7.97 -6.35 2.20
N LEU A 96 9.13 -6.21 1.53
CA LEU A 96 9.51 -7.14 0.46
C LEU A 96 9.75 -8.54 1.01
N ASN A 97 10.35 -8.67 2.20
CA ASN A 97 10.52 -9.95 2.85
C ASN A 97 9.18 -10.62 3.15
N GLU A 98 8.23 -9.90 3.75
CA GLU A 98 6.87 -10.38 3.99
C GLU A 98 6.21 -10.85 2.69
N MET A 99 6.32 -10.07 1.61
CA MET A 99 5.81 -10.45 0.29
C MET A 99 6.39 -11.76 -0.24
N THR A 100 7.69 -12.02 -0.05
CA THR A 100 8.30 -13.30 -0.48
C THR A 100 7.89 -14.49 0.37
N THR A 101 7.44 -14.25 1.61
CA THR A 101 7.00 -15.30 2.54
C THR A 101 5.50 -15.59 2.46
N LEU A 102 4.73 -14.78 1.73
CA LEU A 102 3.30 -14.98 1.54
C LEU A 102 3.03 -16.21 0.68
N ASP A 103 2.59 -17.28 1.32
CA ASP A 103 1.99 -18.40 0.61
C ASP A 103 0.53 -18.10 0.26
N THR A 104 0.32 -17.63 -0.96
CA THR A 104 -1.01 -17.33 -1.52
C THR A 104 -1.67 -18.52 -2.22
N GLN A 105 -0.95 -19.65 -2.34
CA GLN A 105 -1.47 -20.85 -2.99
C GLN A 105 -1.89 -21.91 -1.97
N GLY A 106 -1.37 -21.84 -0.75
CA GLY A 106 -1.60 -22.81 0.30
C GLY A 106 -0.95 -24.16 -0.06
N LEU A 107 -0.08 -24.67 0.79
CA LEU A 107 0.21 -26.11 0.81
C LEU A 107 -1.03 -26.92 1.23
#